data_AF-A0A2N1LEE2-F1
#
_entry.id   AF-A0A2N1LEE2-F1
#
_cell.length_a   1.000
_cell.length_b   1.000
_cell.length_c   1.000
_cell.angle_alpha   90.00
_cell.angle_beta   90.00
_cell.angle_gamma   90.00
#
_symmetry.space_group_name_H-M   'P 1'
#
loop_
_entity.id
_entity.type
_entity.pdbx_description
1 polymer ?
#
loop_
_entity_poly.entity_id
_entity_poly.type
_entity_poly.pdbx_seq_one_letter_code
_entity_poly.pdbx_strand_id
1 'polypeptide(L)'
;MDFSSILALFKHRSLKVTTEYDLISDGFIGNDRINQGDALSLLLWRIFYDPLLVGIQQIKDSGYEMIVTWQNNINDPTTWTQYKLQVPICAYIDDTVFLESSKFRMQKIVDIANEFYLINDIDINTKKSELIIINSIVEQRAHWSK
;
A
#
# COMPACT_ATOMS: atom_id res chain seq x y z
N MET A 1 -7.09 11.65 -22.64
CA MET A 1 -6.35 12.60 -21.79
C MET A 1 -5.06 11.89 -21.42
N ASP A 2 -3.91 12.40 -21.87
CA ASP A 2 -2.60 11.76 -21.70
C ASP A 2 -2.07 12.07 -20.27
N PHE A 3 -1.45 11.10 -19.61
CA PHE A 3 -0.79 11.26 -18.30
C PHE A 3 0.22 12.42 -18.29
N SER A 4 0.87 12.69 -19.43
CA SER A 4 1.77 13.83 -19.60
C SER A 4 1.08 15.18 -19.37
N SER A 5 -0.22 15.27 -19.71
CA SER A 5 -1.03 16.49 -19.59
C SER A 5 -1.42 16.78 -18.14
N ILE A 6 -1.58 15.73 -17.32
CA ILE A 6 -1.89 15.87 -15.89
C ILE A 6 -0.63 16.26 -15.12
N LEU A 7 0.51 15.61 -15.39
CA LEU A 7 1.81 15.96 -14.81
C LEU A 7 2.23 17.41 -15.10
N ALA A 8 1.92 17.91 -16.31
CA ALA A 8 2.19 19.29 -16.68
C ALA A 8 1.52 20.34 -15.76
N LEU A 9 0.38 20.01 -15.12
CA LEU A 9 -0.30 20.90 -14.17
C LEU A 9 0.49 21.10 -12.87
N PHE A 10 1.42 20.21 -12.55
CA PHE A 10 2.14 20.21 -11.28
C PHE A 10 3.57 20.74 -11.40
N LYS A 11 4.04 21.02 -12.62
CA LYS A 11 5.34 21.63 -12.90
C LYS A 11 5.34 23.13 -12.61
N HIS A 12 6.46 23.65 -12.10
CA HIS A 12 6.71 25.08 -11.87
C HIS A 12 5.69 25.79 -10.96
N ARG A 13 5.05 25.08 -10.02
CA ARG A 13 4.12 25.70 -9.06
C ARG A 13 4.90 26.57 -8.08
N SER A 14 4.50 27.83 -7.93
CA SER A 14 5.00 28.68 -6.85
C SER A 14 4.18 28.41 -5.58
N LEU A 15 4.85 27.92 -4.54
CA LEU A 15 4.27 27.62 -3.24
C LEU A 15 4.69 28.68 -2.24
N LYS A 16 3.75 29.08 -1.37
CA LYS A 16 3.99 29.92 -0.20
C LYS A 16 3.34 29.24 1.00
N VAL A 17 4.03 29.24 2.13
CA VAL A 17 3.54 28.63 3.36
C VAL A 17 3.15 29.74 4.32
N THR A 18 1.95 29.66 4.87
CA THR A 18 1.51 30.50 5.98
C THR A 18 1.90 29.82 7.29
N THR A 19 2.71 30.50 8.08
CA THR A 19 3.12 30.01 9.41
C THR A 19 2.13 30.47 10.49
N GLU A 20 2.20 29.87 11.69
CA GLU A 20 1.32 30.16 12.85
C GLU A 20 1.31 31.64 13.29
N TYR A 21 2.26 32.44 12.80
CA TYR A 21 2.37 33.87 13.08
C TYR A 21 1.84 34.78 11.95
N ASP A 22 1.04 34.24 11.01
CA ASP A 22 0.57 34.93 9.79
C ASP A 22 1.69 35.49 8.90
N LEU A 23 2.92 34.99 9.08
CA LEU A 23 4.03 35.30 8.20
C LEU A 23 3.96 34.38 6.99
N ILE A 24 3.74 34.99 5.83
CA ILE A 24 3.81 34.32 4.52
C ILE A 24 5.28 34.16 4.16
N SER A 25 5.73 32.94 3.95
CA SER A 25 7.10 32.65 3.51
C SER A 25 7.39 33.27 2.14
N ASP A 26 8.67 33.51 1.85
CA ASP A 26 9.08 33.74 0.47
C ASP A 26 8.64 32.56 -0.41
N GLY A 27 8.18 32.88 -1.63
CA GLY A 27 7.68 31.88 -2.55
C GLY A 27 8.81 30.97 -3.03
N PHE A 28 8.61 29.66 -2.95
CA PHE A 28 9.53 28.68 -3.52
C PHE A 28 8.86 27.90 -4.64
N ILE A 29 9.65 27.34 -5.54
CA ILE A 29 9.12 26.48 -6.61
C ILE A 29 8.97 25.08 -6.04
N GLY A 30 7.74 24.59 -6.00
CA GLY A 30 7.44 23.20 -5.69
C GLY A 30 7.93 22.31 -6.83
N ASN A 31 8.73 21.30 -6.47
CA ASN A 31 9.11 20.23 -7.39
C ASN A 31 7.88 19.34 -7.73
N ASP A 32 8.10 18.28 -8.52
CA ASP A 32 7.09 17.31 -9.00
C ASP A 32 6.39 16.49 -7.89
N ARG A 33 6.49 16.92 -6.63
CA ARG A 33 5.88 16.27 -5.47
C ARG A 33 4.46 16.76 -5.23
N ILE A 34 3.60 15.85 -4.82
CA ILE A 34 2.24 16.13 -4.39
C ILE A 34 2.27 16.80 -3.01
N ASN A 35 1.52 17.88 -2.83
CA ASN A 35 1.48 18.60 -1.55
C ASN A 35 0.62 17.83 -0.54
N GLN A 36 1.22 17.39 0.57
CA GLN A 36 0.48 16.71 1.63
C GLN A 36 -0.56 17.66 2.25
N GLY A 37 -1.81 17.22 2.37
CA GLY A 37 -2.92 18.01 2.94
C GLY A 37 -3.80 18.77 1.93
N ASP A 38 -3.45 18.77 0.64
CA ASP A 38 -4.34 19.28 -0.41
C ASP A 38 -5.39 18.20 -0.80
N ALA A 39 -6.65 18.61 -0.97
CA ALA A 39 -7.73 17.72 -1.41
C ALA A 39 -7.43 17.10 -2.79
N LEU A 40 -6.70 17.81 -3.66
CA LEU A 40 -6.28 17.29 -4.97
C LEU A 40 -5.29 16.13 -4.85
N SER A 41 -4.55 16.05 -3.76
CA SER A 41 -3.54 15.01 -3.53
C SER A 41 -4.14 13.61 -3.39
N LEU A 42 -5.32 13.50 -2.77
CA LEU A 42 -6.05 12.23 -2.68
C LEU A 42 -6.53 11.74 -4.05
N LEU A 43 -6.95 12.67 -4.91
CA LEU A 43 -7.41 12.33 -6.25
C LEU A 43 -6.24 11.88 -7.14
N LEU A 44 -5.11 12.61 -7.08
CA LEU A 44 -3.90 12.24 -7.81
C LEU A 44 -3.38 10.89 -7.33
N TRP A 45 -3.30 10.67 -6.02
CA TRP A 45 -2.93 9.37 -5.47
C TRP A 45 -3.80 8.27 -6.05
N ARG A 46 -5.13 8.45 -6.08
CA ARG A 46 -6.02 7.44 -6.65
C ARG A 46 -5.76 7.21 -8.14
N ILE A 47 -5.51 8.23 -8.94
CA ILE A 47 -5.23 8.08 -10.38
C ILE A 47 -3.91 7.32 -10.61
N PHE A 48 -2.88 7.59 -9.81
CA PHE A 48 -1.56 6.99 -9.98
C PHE A 48 -1.45 5.61 -9.33
N TYR A 49 -1.93 5.42 -8.10
CA TYR A 49 -1.73 4.18 -7.33
C TYR A 49 -2.81 3.11 -7.55
N ASP A 50 -4.06 3.48 -7.89
CA ASP A 50 -5.15 2.50 -8.07
C ASP A 50 -4.83 1.40 -9.11
N PRO A 51 -4.15 1.69 -10.25
CA PRO A 51 -3.72 0.64 -11.18
C PRO A 51 -2.85 -0.45 -10.55
N LEU A 52 -1.94 -0.08 -9.63
CA LEU A 52 -1.13 -1.05 -8.89
C LEU A 52 -2.00 -1.92 -7.98
N LEU A 53 -2.93 -1.30 -7.24
CA LEU A 53 -3.85 -2.00 -6.34
C LEU A 53 -4.72 -3.01 -7.10
N VAL A 54 -5.32 -2.55 -8.21
CA VAL A 54 -6.16 -3.39 -9.07
C VAL A 54 -5.35 -4.51 -9.71
N GLY A 55 -4.15 -4.21 -10.21
CA GLY A 55 -3.25 -5.20 -10.81
C GLY A 55 -2.90 -6.32 -9.84
N ILE A 56 -2.56 -5.98 -8.60
CA ILE A 56 -2.25 -6.97 -7.54
C ILE A 56 -3.50 -7.75 -7.12
N GLN A 57 -4.65 -7.08 -6.98
CA GLN A 57 -5.92 -7.71 -6.60
C GLN A 57 -6.41 -8.75 -7.63
N GLN A 58 -6.05 -8.59 -8.90
CA GLN A 58 -6.41 -9.50 -9.99
C GLN A 58 -5.48 -10.72 -10.12
N ILE A 59 -4.37 -10.77 -9.39
CA ILE A 59 -3.48 -11.93 -9.40
C ILE A 59 -4.23 -13.13 -8.81
N LYS A 60 -4.44 -14.17 -9.65
CA LYS A 60 -5.07 -15.41 -9.20
C LYS A 60 -4.27 -16.04 -8.07
N ASP A 61 -5.01 -16.61 -7.12
CA ASP A 61 -4.45 -17.29 -5.96
C ASP A 61 -3.39 -16.41 -5.27
N SER A 62 -3.66 -15.11 -5.12
CA SER A 62 -2.82 -14.15 -4.40
C SER A 62 -3.57 -13.59 -3.21
N GLY A 63 -2.82 -13.20 -2.18
CA GLY A 63 -3.32 -12.62 -0.95
C GLY A 63 -3.35 -13.51 0.26
N TYR A 64 -3.61 -12.86 1.39
CA TYR A 64 -3.85 -13.51 2.67
C TYR A 64 -5.34 -13.83 2.80
N GLU A 65 -5.64 -15.11 3.07
CA GLU A 65 -7.02 -15.57 3.26
C GLU A 65 -7.45 -15.33 4.70
N MET A 66 -8.40 -14.42 4.87
CA MET A 66 -9.11 -14.23 6.12
C MET A 66 -10.36 -15.09 6.13
N ILE A 67 -10.45 -16.01 7.09
CA ILE A 67 -11.59 -16.90 7.27
C ILE A 67 -12.26 -16.56 8.60
N VAL A 68 -13.56 -16.28 8.56
CA VAL A 68 -14.38 -16.07 9.77
C VAL A 68 -15.54 -17.05 9.74
N THR A 69 -15.70 -17.81 10.82
CA THR A 69 -16.88 -18.66 11.02
C THR A 69 -17.89 -17.89 11.87
N TRP A 70 -19.00 -17.49 11.24
CA TRP A 70 -20.11 -16.83 11.90
C TRP A 70 -21.10 -17.85 12.44
N GLN A 71 -21.38 -17.75 13.73
CA GLN A 71 -22.25 -18.68 14.46
C GLN A 71 -23.68 -18.13 14.45
N ASN A 72 -24.49 -18.53 13.47
CA ASN A 72 -25.89 -18.08 13.40
C ASN A 72 -26.72 -18.57 14.61
N ASN A 73 -26.46 -19.79 15.06
CA ASN A 73 -26.98 -20.32 16.32
C ASN A 73 -25.83 -20.98 17.10
N ILE A 74 -25.58 -20.51 18.33
CA ILE A 74 -24.49 -21.01 19.17
C ILE A 74 -24.69 -22.47 19.60
N ASN A 75 -25.94 -22.95 19.63
CA ASN A 75 -26.31 -24.30 20.06
C ASN A 75 -26.40 -25.30 18.90
N ASP A 76 -26.31 -24.83 17.65
CA ASP A 76 -26.39 -25.68 16.46
C ASP A 76 -25.24 -25.38 15.49
N PRO A 77 -24.13 -26.14 15.58
CA PRO A 77 -22.96 -25.98 14.71
C PRO A 77 -23.26 -26.13 13.21
N THR A 78 -24.36 -26.81 12.83
CA THR A 78 -24.71 -27.01 11.42
C THR A 78 -25.19 -25.72 10.76
N THR A 79 -25.59 -24.73 11.55
CA THR A 79 -26.04 -23.40 11.08
C THR A 79 -24.89 -22.43 10.86
N TRP A 80 -23.65 -22.79 11.23
CA TRP A 80 -22.53 -21.85 11.17
C TRP A 80 -22.11 -21.60 9.72
N THR A 81 -21.88 -20.34 9.39
CA THR A 81 -21.53 -19.90 8.03
C THR A 81 -20.07 -19.44 8.00
N GLN A 82 -19.32 -19.90 7.01
CA GLN A 82 -17.95 -19.46 6.81
C GLN A 82 -17.88 -18.33 5.78
N TYR A 83 -17.32 -17.20 6.19
CA TYR A 83 -16.97 -16.09 5.32
C TYR A 83 -15.49 -16.14 5.02
N LYS A 84 -15.15 -15.91 3.75
CA LYS A 84 -13.77 -15.87 3.27
C LYS A 84 -13.53 -14.56 2.54
N LEU A 85 -12.39 -13.94 2.81
CA LEU A 85 -11.92 -12.73 2.14
C LEU A 85 -10.44 -12.91 1.80
N GLN A 86 -10.08 -12.64 0.55
CA GLN A 86 -8.69 -12.63 0.09
C GLN A 86 -8.23 -11.19 -0.02
N VAL A 87 -7.22 -10.82 0.77
CA VAL A 87 -6.65 -9.46 0.78
C VAL A 87 -5.17 -9.56 0.41
N PRO A 88 -4.78 -9.19 -0.82
CA PRO A 88 -3.38 -9.16 -1.24
C PRO A 88 -2.68 -7.84 -0.96
N ILE A 89 -3.44 -6.75 -0.82
CA ILE A 89 -2.90 -5.41 -0.67
C ILE A 89 -3.84 -4.50 0.10
N CYS A 90 -3.26 -3.66 0.94
CA CYS A 90 -3.91 -2.53 1.59
C CYS A 90 -3.06 -1.29 1.34
N ALA A 91 -3.68 -0.14 1.05
CA ALA A 91 -2.94 1.10 0.89
C ALA A 91 -3.71 2.27 1.51
N TYR A 92 -2.95 3.21 2.07
CA TYR A 92 -3.43 4.46 2.63
C TYR A 92 -2.45 5.57 2.25
N ILE A 93 -2.76 6.32 1.21
CA ILE A 93 -1.88 7.37 0.67
C ILE A 93 -0.49 6.77 0.37
N ASP A 94 0.58 7.23 1.01
CA ASP A 94 1.94 6.76 0.75
C ASP A 94 2.26 5.41 1.42
N ASP A 95 1.46 4.98 2.39
CA ASP A 95 1.67 3.70 3.08
C ASP A 95 0.99 2.56 2.31
N THR A 96 1.75 1.51 2.01
CA THR A 96 1.25 0.29 1.34
C THR A 96 1.69 -0.94 2.11
N VAL A 97 0.77 -1.88 2.29
CA VAL A 97 1.01 -3.18 2.92
C VAL A 97 0.62 -4.28 1.94
N PHE A 98 1.59 -5.10 1.57
CA PHE A 98 1.36 -6.33 0.80
C PHE A 98 1.15 -7.50 1.76
N LEU A 99 0.17 -8.35 1.49
CA LEU A 99 -0.19 -9.48 2.34
C LEU A 99 -0.13 -10.77 1.54
N GLU A 100 0.74 -11.69 1.95
CA GLU A 100 0.92 -12.98 1.28
C GLU A 100 1.25 -14.10 2.27
N SER A 101 0.79 -15.32 1.93
CA SER A 101 1.04 -16.52 2.73
C SER A 101 2.28 -17.30 2.27
N SER A 102 2.90 -16.89 1.17
CA SER A 102 4.08 -17.53 0.60
C SER A 102 5.16 -16.51 0.29
N LYS A 103 6.40 -16.81 0.68
CA LYS A 103 7.58 -16.00 0.33
C LYS A 103 7.72 -15.83 -1.19
N PHE A 104 7.48 -16.89 -1.95
CA PHE A 104 7.58 -16.84 -3.42
C PHE A 104 6.53 -15.90 -4.02
N ARG A 105 5.29 -15.96 -3.54
CA ARG A 105 4.21 -15.09 -4.00
C ARG A 105 4.42 -13.64 -3.56
N MET A 106 4.91 -13.43 -2.33
CA MET A 106 5.30 -12.11 -1.85
C MET A 106 6.37 -11.49 -2.74
N GLN A 107 7.41 -12.24 -3.10
CA GLN A 107 8.45 -11.74 -4.00
C GLN A 107 7.87 -11.32 -5.35
N LYS A 108 6.95 -12.11 -5.92
CA LYS A 108 6.27 -11.77 -7.18
C LYS A 108 5.50 -10.44 -7.08
N ILE A 109 4.80 -10.19 -5.96
CA ILE A 109 4.11 -8.90 -5.73
C ILE A 109 5.11 -7.76 -5.67
N VAL A 110 6.22 -7.94 -4.94
CA VAL A 110 7.28 -6.94 -4.81
C VAL A 110 7.91 -6.63 -6.17
N ASP A 111 8.13 -7.64 -7.01
CA ASP A 111 8.69 -7.45 -8.35
C ASP A 111 7.75 -6.64 -9.24
N ILE A 112 6.45 -6.95 -9.23
CA ILE A 112 5.41 -6.18 -9.95
C ILE A 112 5.35 -4.74 -9.45
N ALA A 113 5.38 -4.54 -8.13
CA ALA A 113 5.36 -3.20 -7.54
C ALA A 113 6.61 -2.40 -7.94
N ASN A 114 7.79 -3.01 -7.91
CA ASN A 114 9.03 -2.37 -8.33
C ASN A 114 9.00 -1.95 -9.81
N GLU A 115 8.54 -2.83 -10.71
CA GLU A 115 8.36 -2.48 -12.12
C GLU A 115 7.39 -1.31 -12.29
N PHE A 116 6.28 -1.34 -11.54
CA PHE A 116 5.30 -0.26 -11.54
C PHE A 116 5.92 1.07 -11.07
N TYR A 117 6.69 1.07 -9.98
CA TYR A 117 7.34 2.27 -9.46
C TYR A 117 8.37 2.82 -10.43
N LEU A 118 9.15 1.97 -11.09
CA LEU A 118 10.14 2.37 -12.09
C LEU A 118 9.49 3.04 -13.31
N ILE A 119 8.39 2.48 -13.81
CA ILE A 119 7.68 3.02 -14.99
C ILE A 119 7.03 4.37 -14.67
N ASN A 120 6.61 4.59 -13.43
CA ASN A 120 5.91 5.79 -12.99
C ASN A 120 6.80 6.82 -12.29
N ASP A 121 8.13 6.63 -12.28
CA ASP A 121 9.10 7.52 -11.62
C ASP A 121 8.77 7.77 -10.13
N ILE A 122 8.40 6.69 -9.42
CA ILE A 122 8.04 6.71 -7.99
C ILE A 122 9.23 6.21 -7.17
N ASP A 123 9.74 7.07 -6.29
CA ASP A 123 10.78 6.71 -5.32
C ASP A 123 10.19 6.03 -4.08
N ILE A 124 10.61 4.80 -3.82
CA ILE A 124 10.26 4.08 -2.58
C ILE A 124 11.28 4.37 -1.49
N ASN A 125 10.78 4.72 -0.30
CA ASN A 125 11.62 4.86 0.88
C ASN A 125 11.96 3.49 1.47
N THR A 126 12.95 2.82 0.88
CA THR A 126 13.41 1.49 1.28
C THR A 126 13.83 1.40 2.75
N LYS A 127 14.27 2.52 3.36
CA LYS A 127 14.62 2.57 4.79
C LYS A 127 13.41 2.43 5.72
N LYS A 128 12.21 2.71 5.22
CA LYS A 128 10.94 2.56 5.95
C LYS A 128 10.18 1.28 5.56
N SER A 129 10.69 0.51 4.61
CA SER A 129 10.06 -0.73 4.16
C SER A 129 10.52 -1.88 5.04
N GLU A 130 9.58 -2.59 5.66
CA GLU A 130 9.87 -3.74 6.53
C GLU A 130 9.12 -4.99 6.06
N LEU A 131 9.75 -6.16 6.21
CA LEU A 131 9.12 -7.46 6.00
C LEU A 131 8.80 -8.10 7.35
N ILE A 132 7.52 -8.32 7.61
CA ILE A 132 7.04 -9.00 8.82
C ILE A 132 6.60 -10.42 8.45
N ILE A 133 7.12 -11.41 9.17
CA ILE A 133 6.75 -12.81 9.00
C ILE A 133 6.00 -13.26 10.26
N ILE A 134 4.74 -13.65 10.09
CA ILE A 134 3.87 -14.14 11.16
C ILE A 134 3.76 -15.66 11.05
N ASN A 135 3.71 -16.36 12.19
CA ASN A 135 3.58 -17.82 12.26
C ASN A 135 4.67 -18.58 11.50
N SER A 136 5.90 -18.06 11.51
CA SER A 136 7.02 -18.77 10.92
C SER A 136 7.27 -20.07 11.67
N ILE A 137 7.39 -21.18 10.94
CA ILE A 137 7.95 -22.43 11.43
C ILE A 137 9.48 -22.25 11.48
N VAL A 138 9.97 -21.25 12.20
CA VAL A 138 11.37 -21.32 12.66
C VAL A 138 11.31 -22.42 13.72
N GLU A 139 11.95 -23.55 13.45
CA GLU A 139 12.22 -24.53 14.50
C GLU A 139 12.71 -23.74 15.72
N GLN A 140 12.01 -23.85 16.85
CA GLN A 140 12.63 -23.52 18.12
C GLN A 140 13.85 -24.43 18.18
N ARG A 141 15.03 -23.90 17.80
CA ARG A 141 16.29 -24.61 17.97
C ARG A 141 16.29 -25.03 19.41
N ALA A 142 16.21 -26.35 19.59
CA ALA A 142 16.18 -26.98 20.87
C ALA A 142 17.32 -26.40 21.70
N HIS A 143 16.97 -25.61 22.71
CA HIS A 143 17.82 -25.40 23.87
C HIS A 143 17.89 -26.74 24.59
N TRP A 144 18.69 -27.66 24.05
CA TRP A 144 19.32 -28.70 24.83
C TRP A 144 20.46 -28.05 25.59
N SER A 145 20.45 -28.28 26.90
CA SER A 145 21.42 -27.83 27.88
C SER A 145 22.85 -28.21 27.53
N LYS A 146 23.79 -27.34 27.89
CA LYS A 146 24.83 -27.64 28.87
C LYS A 146 25.05 -26.41 29.74
#